data_AF-A0A3C2CV03-F1
#
_entry.id   AF-A0A3C2CV03-F1
#
_cell.length_a   1.000
_cell.length_b   1.000
_cell.length_c   1.000
_cell.angle_alpha   90.00
_cell.angle_beta   90.00
_cell.angle_gamma   90.00
#
_symmetry.space_group_name_H-M   'P 1'
#
loop_
_entity.id
_entity.type
_entity.pdbx_description
1 polymer ?
#
loop_
_entity_poly.entity_id
_entity_poly.type
_entity_poly.pdbx_seq_one_letter_code
_entity_poly.pdbx_strand_id
1 'polypeptide(L)' 'NEEWTDALKALGKLAQEMRIPLILKHCYGYSYEEIGEIMNIAAGTAKSRVHHGLLAVRRELKLDDK' A
#
# COMPACT_ATOMS: atom_id res chain seq x y z
N ASN A 1 -17.40 -2.18 -12.70
CA ASN A 1 -16.22 -1.31 -12.65
C ASN A 1 -14.99 -2.20 -12.52
N GLU A 2 -14.52 -2.79 -13.62
CA GLU A 2 -13.48 -3.84 -13.63
C GLU A 2 -12.16 -3.38 -12.99
N GLU A 3 -11.78 -2.12 -13.21
CA GLU A 3 -10.53 -1.54 -12.67
C GLU A 3 -10.48 -1.55 -11.13
N TRP A 4 -11.60 -1.25 -10.46
CA TRP A 4 -11.69 -1.29 -9.01
C TRP A 4 -11.57 -2.71 -8.48
N THR A 5 -12.17 -3.67 -9.17
CA THR A 5 -12.08 -5.10 -8.83
C THR A 5 -10.64 -5.60 -8.94
N ASP A 6 -9.91 -5.18 -9.96
CA ASP A 6 -8.51 -5.60 -10.15
C ASP A 6 -7.56 -4.92 -9.18
N ALA A 7 -7.79 -3.66 -8.82
CA ALA A 7 -7.07 -2.98 -7.74
C ALA A 7 -7.25 -3.70 -6.39
N LEU A 8 -8.49 -4.11 -6.06
CA LEU A 8 -8.77 -4.87 -4.84
C LEU A 8 -8.09 -6.25 -4.82
N LYS A 9 -8.06 -6.94 -5.97
CA LYS A 9 -7.31 -8.21 -6.09
C LYS A 9 -5.82 -8.01 -5.88
N ALA A 10 -5.22 -6.99 -6.50
CA ALA A 10 -3.81 -6.66 -6.36
C ALA A 10 -3.45 -6.32 -4.90
N LEU A 11 -4.27 -5.50 -4.24
CA LEU A 11 -4.14 -5.22 -2.81
C LEU A 11 -4.28 -6.48 -1.96
N GLY A 12 -5.21 -7.38 -2.32
CA GLY A 12 -5.44 -8.65 -1.64
C GLY A 12 -4.22 -9.58 -1.60
N LYS A 13 -3.33 -9.49 -2.58
CA LYS A 13 -2.08 -10.27 -2.67
C LYS A 13 -0.94 -9.74 -1.80
N LEU A 14 -1.02 -8.48 -1.34
CA LEU A 14 0.00 -7.91 -0.47
C LEU A 14 -0.06 -8.52 0.94
N ALA A 15 1.12 -8.79 1.52
CA ALA A 15 1.23 -9.04 2.95
C ALA A 15 0.63 -7.88 3.75
N GLN A 16 -0.01 -8.18 4.88
CA GLN A 16 -0.69 -7.18 5.71
C GLN A 16 0.22 -6.01 6.09
N GLU A 17 1.50 -6.30 6.37
CA GLU A 17 2.51 -5.30 6.70
C GLU A 17 2.73 -4.25 5.62
N MET A 18 2.50 -4.57 4.34
CA MET A 18 2.56 -3.61 3.23
C MET A 18 1.19 -3.05 2.88
N ARG A 19 0.15 -3.89 2.97
CA ARG A 19 -1.23 -3.53 2.60
C ARG A 19 -1.84 -2.47 3.52
N ILE A 20 -1.71 -2.66 4.83
CA ILE A 20 -2.31 -1.76 5.84
C ILE A 20 -1.76 -0.32 5.70
N PRO A 21 -0.43 -0.07 5.71
CA PRO A 21 0.07 1.30 5.62
C PRO A 21 -0.22 1.94 4.26
N LEU A 22 -0.29 1.15 3.19
CA LEU A 22 -0.69 1.64 1.86
C LEU A 22 -2.14 2.17 1.86
N ILE A 23 -3.07 1.42 2.47
CA ILE A 23 -4.47 1.83 2.62
C ILE A 23 -4.58 3.06 3.54
N LEU A 24 -3.90 3.06 4.69
CA LEU A 24 -3.89 4.20 5.60
C LEU A 24 -3.36 5.47 4.91
N LYS A 25 -2.33 5.33 4.07
CA LYS A 25 -1.76 6.47 3.33
C LYS A 25 -2.69 6.98 2.23
N HIS A 26 -3.17 6.10 1.36
CA HIS A 26 -3.83 6.50 0.12
C HIS A 26 -5.35 6.53 0.18
N CYS A 27 -5.98 5.75 1.07
CA CYS A 27 -7.43 5.74 1.26
C CYS A 27 -7.87 6.66 2.40
N TYR A 28 -7.06 6.77 3.47
CA TYR A 28 -7.41 7.58 4.65
C TYR A 28 -6.58 8.87 4.79
N GLY A 29 -5.48 9.01 4.05
CA GLY A 29 -4.72 10.27 3.99
C GLY A 29 -3.73 10.50 5.14
N TYR A 30 -3.48 9.51 6.00
CA TYR A 30 -2.55 9.65 7.13
C TYR A 30 -1.11 9.96 6.69
N SER A 31 -0.39 10.68 7.54
CA SER A 31 1.06 10.89 7.45
C SER A 31 1.83 9.60 7.78
N TYR A 32 3.13 9.54 7.46
CA TYR A 32 3.93 8.36 7.78
C TYR A 32 4.17 8.24 9.29
N GLU A 33 4.18 9.37 9.98
CA GLU A 33 4.25 9.53 11.43
C GLU A 33 3.01 8.91 12.09
N GLU A 34 1.80 9.33 11.69
CA GLU A 34 0.53 8.77 12.20
C GLU A 34 0.41 7.27 11.89
N ILE A 35 0.83 6.84 10.70
CA ILE A 35 0.84 5.41 10.36
C ILE A 35 1.81 4.63 11.26
N GLY A 36 2.98 5.21 11.56
CA GLY A 36 3.94 4.63 12.48
C GLY A 36 3.34 4.43 13.87
N GLU A 37 2.64 5.45 14.37
CA GLU A 37 1.92 5.38 15.65
C GLU A 37 0.81 4.32 15.65
N ILE A 38 -0.06 4.32 14.63
CA ILE A 38 -1.17 3.36 14.49
C ILE A 38 -0.67 1.91 14.45
N MET A 39 0.44 1.67 13.73
CA MET A 39 0.98 0.34 13.50
C MET A 39 2.08 -0.07 14.48
N ASN A 40 2.43 0.82 15.42
CA ASN A 40 3.55 0.65 16.35
C ASN A 40 4.89 0.31 15.64
N ILE A 41 5.24 1.09 14.62
CA ILE A 41 6.49 0.98 13.84
C ILE A 41 7.12 2.36 13.62
N ALA A 42 8.40 2.41 13.25
CA ALA A 42 9.03 3.67 12.88
C ALA A 42 8.39 4.27 11.61
N ALA A 43 8.25 5.59 11.54
CA ALA A 43 7.74 6.29 10.37
C ALA A 43 8.53 5.96 9.09
N GLY A 44 9.84 5.75 9.20
CA GLY A 44 10.69 5.27 8.10
C GLY A 44 10.30 3.87 7.59
N THR A 45 9.90 2.97 8.49
CA THR A 45 9.37 1.64 8.16
C THR A 45 7.98 1.73 7.53
N ALA A 46 7.12 2.63 8.01
CA ALA A 46 5.84 2.90 7.36
C ALA A 46 6.05 3.38 5.92
N LYS A 47 6.94 4.36 5.71
CA LYS A 47 7.30 4.86 4.38
C LYS A 47 7.83 3.77 3.46
N SER A 48 8.76 2.92 3.91
CA SER A 48 9.30 1.85 3.07
C SER A 48 8.25 0.79 2.72
N ARG A 49 7.39 0.42 3.67
CA ARG A 49 6.26 -0.50 3.43
C ARG A 49 5.25 0.04 2.43
N VAL A 50 4.90 1.33 2.50
CA VAL A 50 4.05 2.00 1.50
C VAL A 50 4.71 1.96 0.13
N HIS A 51 6.00 2.31 0.04
CA HIS A 51 6.73 2.32 -1.21
C HIS A 51 6.77 0.93 -1.88
N HIS A 52 7.16 -0.11 -1.13
CA HIS A 52 7.22 -1.47 -1.66
C HIS A 52 5.84 -2.04 -1.97
N GLY A 53 4.83 -1.73 -1.15
CA GLY A 53 3.43 -2.10 -1.42
C GLY A 53 2.93 -1.50 -2.74
N LEU A 54 3.24 -0.23 -3.00
CA LEU A 54 2.85 0.44 -4.25
C LEU A 54 3.54 -0.18 -5.47
N LEU A 55 4.84 -0.47 -5.39
CA LEU A 55 5.57 -1.15 -6.47
C LEU A 55 4.98 -2.54 -6.78
N ALA A 56 4.62 -3.30 -5.75
CA ALA A 56 4.01 -4.60 -5.92
C ALA A 56 2.62 -4.50 -6.57
N VAL A 57 1.79 -3.52 -6.18
CA VAL A 57 0.48 -3.28 -6.82
C VAL A 57 0.65 -2.89 -8.30
N ARG A 58 1.58 -2.01 -8.63
CA ARG A 58 1.85 -1.60 -10.03
C ARG A 58 2.23 -2.79 -10.91
N ARG A 59 3.09 -3.67 -10.39
CA ARG A 59 3.50 -4.90 -11.06
C ARG A 59 2.32 -5.85 -11.29
N GLU A 60 1.48 -6.05 -10.27
CA GLU A 60 0.29 -6.91 -10.37
C GLU A 60 -0.73 -6.40 -11.39
N LEU A 61 -0.84 -5.07 -11.53
CA LEU A 61 -1.71 -4.43 -12.50
C LEU A 61 -1.05 -4.28 -13.89
N LYS A 62 0.17 -4.79 -14.10
CA LYS A 62 0.95 -4.67 -15.34
C LYS A 62 1.06 -3.23 -15.86
N LEU A 63 1.09 -2.27 -14.93
CA LEU A 63 1.18 -0.85 -15.28
C LEU A 63 2.58 -0.45 -15.76
N ASP A 64 3.58 -1.28 -15.47
CA ASP A 64 4.97 -1.05 -15.84
C ASP A 64 5.36 -1.76 -17.16
N ASP A 65 4.44 -2.52 -17.78
CA ASP A 65 4.65 -3.23 -19.07
C ASP A 65 4.32 -2.36 -20.31
N LYS A 66 4.18 -1.04 -20.13
CA LYS A 66 3.86 -0.06 -21.18
C LYS A 66 5.07 0.79 -21.59
#